data_AF-A0A2V9I4D3-F1
#
_entry.id   AF-A0A2V9I4D3-F1
#
_cell.length_a   1.000
_cell.length_b   1.000
_cell.length_c   1.000
_cell.angle_alpha   90.00
_cell.angle_beta   90.00
_cell.angle_gamma   90.00
#
_symmetry.space_group_name_H-M   'P 1'
#
loop_
_entity.id
_entity.type
_entity.pdbx_description
1 polymer ?
#
loop_
_entity_poly.entity_id
_entity_poly.type
_entity_poly.pdbx_seq_one_letter_code
_entity_poly.pdbx_strand_id
1 'polypeptide(L)'
;MPAFGKTFSEYVQFQKPILVLILIVGLARLLLSLAGVPNSTVKWLSVTVVTLLGGLYCAIRVHTSGFGSYRHLLPLLVIQNTLAHTISAGAIAIAIVTGKNNIFSAPEYSGGGDGKTWLHVGAHLVLGIVVFSLVLWLVACLILFITRKLTPPRRAGAPA
;
A
#
# COMPACT_ATOMS: atom_id res chain seq x y z
N MET A 1 -9.23 -17.23 10.29
CA MET A 1 -8.51 -17.35 11.58
C MET A 1 -7.99 -15.97 11.97
N PRO A 2 -8.01 -15.60 13.27
CA PRO A 2 -7.44 -14.33 13.74
C PRO A 2 -5.91 -14.34 13.65
N ALA A 3 -5.32 -13.24 13.21
CA ALA A 3 -3.86 -13.05 13.20
C ALA A 3 -3.44 -12.28 14.46
N PHE A 4 -2.62 -12.92 15.30
CA PHE A 4 -2.17 -12.36 16.58
C PHE A 4 -3.32 -11.93 17.51
N GLY A 5 -4.42 -12.68 17.50
CA GLY A 5 -5.60 -12.39 18.33
C GLY A 5 -6.51 -11.28 17.78
N LYS A 6 -6.28 -10.79 16.56
CA LYS A 6 -7.14 -9.83 15.87
C LYS A 6 -7.74 -10.41 14.59
N THR A 7 -9.00 -10.12 14.35
CA THR A 7 -9.71 -10.48 13.12
C THR A 7 -9.24 -9.64 11.94
N PHE A 8 -9.46 -10.14 10.72
CA PHE A 8 -9.17 -9.37 9.50
C PHE A 8 -9.93 -8.03 9.47
N SER A 9 -11.19 -8.04 9.91
CA SER A 9 -12.02 -6.82 9.97
C SER A 9 -11.40 -5.76 10.88
N GLU A 10 -10.87 -6.12 12.05
CA GLU A 10 -10.18 -5.15 12.92
C GLU A 10 -8.98 -4.50 12.24
N TYR A 11 -8.17 -5.28 11.51
CA TYR A 11 -7.07 -4.72 10.74
C TYR A 11 -7.56 -3.78 9.64
N VAL A 12 -8.61 -4.15 8.90
CA VAL A 12 -9.19 -3.29 7.85
C VAL A 12 -9.76 -2.00 8.45
N GLN A 13 -10.54 -2.07 9.53
CA GLN A 13 -11.12 -0.89 10.17
C GLN A 13 -10.03 0.07 10.68
N PHE A 14 -8.95 -0.47 11.26
CA PHE A 14 -7.86 0.34 11.80
C PHE A 14 -7.18 1.25 10.76
N GLN A 15 -6.97 0.74 9.55
CA GLN A 15 -6.32 1.47 8.45
C GLN A 15 -7.29 1.86 7.32
N LYS A 16 -8.60 1.83 7.58
CA LYS A 16 -9.64 2.13 6.58
C LYS A 16 -9.39 3.42 5.79
N PRO A 17 -9.00 4.55 6.41
CA PRO A 17 -8.73 5.78 5.65
C PRO A 17 -7.61 5.61 4.62
N ILE A 18 -6.56 4.86 4.97
CA ILE A 18 -5.44 4.58 4.07
C ILE A 18 -5.89 3.67 2.93
N LEU A 19 -6.65 2.61 3.22
CA LEU A 19 -7.14 1.69 2.18
C LEU A 19 -8.06 2.41 1.19
N VAL A 20 -8.95 3.27 1.68
CA VAL A 20 -9.81 4.12 0.83
C VAL A 20 -8.96 5.06 -0.02
N LEU A 21 -7.94 5.68 0.55
CA LEU A 21 -7.05 6.58 -0.19
C LEU A 21 -6.25 5.85 -1.28
N ILE A 22 -5.72 4.65 -0.99
CA ILE A 22 -5.04 3.79 -1.97
C ILE A 22 -5.99 3.46 -3.12
N LEU A 23 -7.22 3.06 -2.80
CA LEU A 23 -8.23 2.72 -3.79
C LEU A 23 -8.55 3.91 -4.69
N ILE A 24 -8.86 5.07 -4.10
CA ILE A 24 -9.19 6.29 -4.84
C ILE A 24 -8.02 6.72 -5.72
N VAL A 25 -6.82 6.82 -5.17
CA VAL A 25 -5.63 7.28 -5.92
C VAL A 25 -5.27 6.29 -7.02
N GLY A 26 -5.30 4.98 -6.74
CA GLY A 26 -4.99 3.95 -7.72
C GLY A 26 -5.98 3.91 -8.88
N LEU A 27 -7.28 3.96 -8.60
CA LEU A 27 -8.31 3.98 -9.63
C LEU A 27 -8.31 5.30 -10.41
N ALA A 28 -8.18 6.45 -9.74
CA ALA A 28 -8.08 7.74 -10.42
C ALA A 28 -6.86 7.78 -11.35
N ARG A 29 -5.70 7.29 -10.89
CA ARG A 29 -4.48 7.17 -11.69
C ARG A 29 -4.71 6.32 -12.95
N LEU A 30 -5.36 5.17 -12.80
CA LEU A 30 -5.69 4.28 -13.91
C LEU A 30 -6.66 4.93 -14.90
N LEU A 31 -7.80 5.42 -14.40
CA LEU A 31 -8.88 5.95 -15.23
C LEU A 31 -8.43 7.19 -16.02
N LEU A 32 -7.71 8.12 -15.39
CA LEU A 32 -7.17 9.29 -16.07
C LEU A 32 -6.18 8.90 -17.18
N SER A 33 -5.31 7.91 -16.92
CA SER A 33 -4.39 7.41 -17.94
C SER A 33 -5.13 6.75 -19.10
N LEU A 34 -6.15 5.93 -18.83
CA LEU A 34 -6.98 5.31 -19.87
C LEU A 34 -7.78 6.35 -20.68
N ALA A 35 -8.16 7.46 -20.06
CA ALA A 35 -8.80 8.61 -20.70
C ALA A 35 -7.82 9.46 -21.55
N GLY A 36 -6.53 9.11 -21.59
CA GLY A 36 -5.53 9.79 -22.41
C GLY A 36 -4.86 10.99 -21.73
N VAL A 37 -5.06 11.18 -20.41
CA VAL A 37 -4.35 12.24 -19.68
C VAL A 37 -2.85 11.91 -19.65
N PRO A 38 -1.96 12.88 -19.98
CA PRO A 38 -0.52 12.64 -20.04
C PRO A 38 0.08 12.13 -18.73
N ASN A 39 1.09 11.25 -18.83
CA ASN A 39 1.83 10.72 -17.66
C ASN A 39 2.46 11.83 -16.81
N SER A 40 2.87 12.95 -17.42
CA SER A 40 3.41 14.13 -16.72
C SER A 40 2.44 14.72 -15.69
N THR A 41 1.13 14.54 -15.90
CA THR A 41 0.06 14.96 -14.99
C THR A 41 -0.32 13.81 -14.05
N VAL A 42 -0.59 12.62 -14.60
CA VAL A 42 -1.10 11.47 -13.83
C VAL A 42 -0.09 10.95 -12.81
N LYS A 43 1.22 11.15 -13.02
CA LYS A 43 2.29 10.69 -12.11
C LYS A 43 2.11 11.14 -10.66
N TRP A 44 1.50 12.32 -10.45
CA TRP A 44 1.28 12.90 -9.13
C TRP A 44 0.28 12.12 -8.27
N LEU A 45 -0.57 11.30 -8.89
CA LEU A 45 -1.43 10.33 -8.19
C LEU A 45 -0.63 9.07 -7.87
N SER A 46 0.34 9.17 -6.96
CA SER A 46 1.28 8.07 -6.67
C SER A 46 0.75 7.10 -5.60
N VAL A 47 0.37 5.90 -6.03
CA VAL A 47 -0.04 4.81 -5.12
C VAL A 47 1.09 4.42 -4.17
N THR A 48 2.34 4.43 -4.65
CA THR A 48 3.52 4.16 -3.82
C THR A 48 3.66 5.16 -2.68
N VAL A 49 3.53 6.46 -2.96
CA VAL A 49 3.60 7.50 -1.92
C VAL A 49 2.50 7.32 -0.87
N VAL A 50 1.26 7.07 -1.31
CA VAL A 50 0.13 6.82 -0.39
C VAL A 50 0.41 5.60 0.48
N THR A 51 0.96 4.53 -0.08
CA THR A 51 1.28 3.30 0.65
C THR A 51 2.40 3.53 1.68
N LEU A 52 3.43 4.31 1.34
CA LEU A 52 4.49 4.69 2.28
C LEU A 52 3.94 5.55 3.44
N LEU A 53 3.05 6.51 3.14
CA LEU A 53 2.34 7.30 4.16
C LEU A 53 1.45 6.41 5.03
N GLY A 54 0.82 5.39 4.44
CA GLY A 54 0.06 4.37 5.15
C GLY A 54 0.91 3.55 6.11
N GLY A 55 2.13 3.19 5.71
CA GLY A 55 3.11 2.54 6.57
C GLY A 55 3.54 3.41 7.74
N LEU A 56 3.84 4.68 7.49
CA LEU A 56 4.14 5.68 8.53
C LEU A 56 2.96 5.85 9.50
N TYR A 57 1.75 6.01 8.96
CA TYR A 57 0.52 6.09 9.74
C TYR A 57 0.36 4.88 10.66
N CYS A 58 0.53 3.66 10.14
CA CYS A 58 0.42 2.43 10.93
C CYS A 58 1.51 2.35 12.02
N ALA A 59 2.76 2.66 11.67
CA ALA A 59 3.88 2.63 12.61
C ALA A 59 3.63 3.52 13.84
N ILE A 60 3.05 4.70 13.64
CA ILE A 60 2.70 5.63 14.73
C ILE A 60 1.43 5.16 15.46
N ARG A 61 0.35 4.92 14.70
CA ARG A 61 -0.98 4.68 15.25
C ARG A 61 -1.10 3.38 16.03
N VAL A 62 -0.32 2.35 15.69
CA VAL A 62 -0.38 1.06 16.40
C VAL A 62 -0.08 1.24 17.88
N HIS A 63 0.89 2.11 18.22
CA HIS A 63 1.21 2.47 19.60
C HIS A 63 0.21 3.47 20.19
N THR A 64 -0.05 4.57 19.49
CA THR A 64 -0.83 5.69 20.07
C THR A 64 -2.32 5.39 20.25
N SER A 65 -2.85 4.36 19.58
CA SER A 65 -4.23 3.90 19.76
C SER A 65 -4.39 2.69 20.69
N GLY A 66 -3.28 2.06 21.11
CA GLY A 66 -3.32 0.79 21.83
C GLY A 66 -3.72 -0.41 20.97
N PHE A 67 -3.72 -0.29 19.64
CA PHE A 67 -4.06 -1.39 18.73
C PHE A 67 -3.11 -2.59 18.87
N GLY A 68 -1.84 -2.35 19.18
CA GLY A 68 -0.89 -3.43 19.46
C GLY A 68 0.57 -2.99 19.47
N SER A 69 1.44 -3.87 18.99
CA SER A 69 2.89 -3.69 18.92
C SER A 69 3.44 -4.25 17.59
N TYR A 70 4.76 -4.45 17.49
CA TYR A 70 5.49 -4.81 16.26
C TYR A 70 4.85 -5.94 15.44
N ARG A 71 4.33 -6.99 16.09
CA ARG A 71 3.69 -8.14 15.42
C ARG A 71 2.48 -7.76 14.56
N HIS A 72 1.78 -6.67 14.90
CA HIS A 72 0.60 -6.22 14.18
C HIS A 72 0.94 -5.33 12.98
N LEU A 73 2.18 -4.83 12.86
CA LEU A 73 2.59 -4.02 11.71
C LEU A 73 2.59 -4.83 10.42
N LEU A 74 3.16 -6.04 10.44
CA LEU A 74 3.28 -6.84 9.22
C LEU A 74 1.91 -7.15 8.58
N PRO A 75 0.88 -7.63 9.31
CA PRO A 75 -0.45 -7.79 8.74
C PRO A 75 -1.05 -6.49 8.16
N LEU A 76 -0.87 -5.36 8.86
CA LEU A 76 -1.37 -4.07 8.37
C LEU A 76 -0.74 -3.69 7.02
N LEU A 77 0.59 -3.81 6.94
CA LEU A 77 1.35 -3.48 5.73
C LEU A 77 1.03 -4.43 4.58
N VAL A 78 0.93 -5.74 4.86
CA VAL A 78 0.56 -6.73 3.84
C VAL A 78 -0.82 -6.41 3.26
N ILE A 79 -1.81 -6.03 4.08
CA ILE A 79 -3.16 -5.71 3.60
C ILE A 79 -3.15 -4.51 2.65
N GLN A 80 -2.51 -3.39 3.03
CA GLN A 80 -2.47 -2.21 2.15
C GLN A 80 -1.63 -2.45 0.88
N ASN A 81 -0.52 -3.19 1.00
CA ASN A 81 0.34 -3.52 -0.13
C ASN A 81 -0.37 -4.48 -1.09
N THR A 82 -1.14 -5.44 -0.56
CA THR A 82 -1.99 -6.32 -1.38
C THR A 82 -2.96 -5.51 -2.22
N LEU A 83 -3.65 -4.53 -1.61
CA LEU A 83 -4.57 -3.66 -2.35
C LEU A 83 -3.84 -2.85 -3.44
N ALA A 84 -2.76 -2.15 -3.08
CA ALA A 84 -1.99 -1.32 -4.00
C ALA A 84 -1.43 -2.11 -5.20
N HIS A 85 -0.85 -3.28 -4.93
CA HIS A 85 -0.26 -4.13 -5.95
C HIS A 85 -1.30 -4.87 -6.79
N THR A 86 -2.47 -5.20 -6.23
CA THR A 86 -3.57 -5.77 -7.01
C THR A 86 -4.13 -4.75 -8.02
N ILE A 87 -4.25 -3.48 -7.63
CA ILE A 87 -4.63 -2.40 -8.56
C ILE A 87 -3.60 -2.29 -9.69
N SER A 88 -2.31 -2.28 -9.36
CA SER A 88 -1.23 -2.14 -10.34
C SER A 88 -1.17 -3.35 -11.29
N ALA A 89 -1.25 -4.57 -10.74
CA ALA A 89 -1.31 -5.81 -11.50
C ALA A 89 -2.54 -5.85 -12.43
N GLY A 90 -3.71 -5.44 -11.94
CA GLY A 90 -4.93 -5.34 -12.74
C GLY A 90 -4.82 -4.32 -13.87
N ALA A 91 -4.23 -3.15 -13.61
CA ALA A 91 -3.98 -2.13 -14.63
C ALA A 91 -3.05 -2.64 -15.74
N ILE A 92 -2.00 -3.39 -15.40
CA ILE A 92 -1.09 -4.00 -16.38
C ILE A 92 -1.80 -5.12 -17.14
N ALA A 93 -2.60 -5.95 -16.47
CA ALA A 93 -3.40 -6.98 -17.14
C ALA A 93 -4.39 -6.37 -18.15
N ILE A 94 -5.03 -5.24 -17.83
CA ILE A 94 -5.84 -4.47 -18.78
C ILE A 94 -5.00 -4.04 -19.99
N ALA A 95 -3.79 -3.53 -19.78
CA ALA A 95 -2.92 -3.11 -20.87
C ALA A 95 -2.49 -4.28 -21.78
N ILE A 96 -2.24 -5.46 -21.20
CA ILE A 96 -1.95 -6.69 -21.95
C ILE A 96 -3.15 -7.08 -22.82
N VAL A 97 -4.34 -7.21 -22.22
CA VAL A 97 -5.54 -7.71 -22.90
C VAL A 97 -6.04 -6.74 -23.97
N THR A 98 -5.96 -5.44 -23.72
CA THR A 98 -6.45 -4.41 -24.66
C THR A 98 -5.39 -3.96 -25.67
N GLY A 99 -4.12 -4.30 -25.46
CA GLY A 99 -2.98 -3.74 -26.18
C GLY A 99 -2.69 -2.27 -25.90
N LYS A 100 -3.57 -1.57 -25.16
CA LYS A 100 -3.49 -0.13 -24.89
C LYS A 100 -2.68 0.15 -23.63
N ASN A 101 -1.61 0.94 -23.79
CA ASN A 101 -0.80 1.36 -22.66
C ASN A 101 -1.58 2.25 -21.69
N ASN A 102 -1.24 2.12 -20.41
CA ASN A 102 -1.58 3.07 -19.37
C ASN A 102 -0.32 3.32 -18.50
N ILE A 103 -0.41 4.23 -17.54
CA ILE A 103 0.74 4.65 -16.73
C ILE A 103 1.39 3.50 -15.95
N PHE A 104 0.65 2.43 -15.62
CA PHE A 104 1.22 1.26 -14.92
C PHE A 104 2.02 0.34 -15.86
N SER A 105 1.79 0.41 -17.17
CA SER A 105 2.54 -0.34 -18.18
C SER A 105 3.58 0.51 -18.92
N ALA A 106 3.70 1.80 -18.56
CA ALA A 106 4.58 2.71 -19.28
C ALA A 106 6.07 2.44 -18.97
N PRO A 107 6.99 2.67 -19.92
CA PRO A 107 8.42 2.37 -19.76
C PRO A 107 9.05 3.01 -18.52
N GLU A 108 8.64 4.23 -18.18
CA GLU A 108 9.17 4.94 -16.99
C GLU A 108 8.90 4.21 -15.67
N TYR A 109 7.88 3.33 -15.65
CA TYR A 109 7.45 2.57 -14.46
C TYR A 109 7.67 1.06 -14.61
N SER A 110 8.39 0.64 -15.65
CA SER A 110 8.67 -0.78 -15.95
C SER A 110 10.14 -1.03 -16.31
N GLY A 111 11.05 -0.23 -15.75
CA GLY A 111 12.49 -0.41 -15.95
C GLY A 111 12.98 -0.05 -17.35
N GLY A 112 12.25 0.79 -18.08
CA GLY A 112 12.59 1.25 -19.43
C GLY A 112 12.12 0.34 -20.58
N GLY A 113 11.54 -0.82 -20.28
CA GLY A 113 11.03 -1.76 -21.27
C GLY A 113 9.53 -1.63 -21.57
N ASP A 114 8.97 -2.57 -22.33
CA ASP A 114 7.51 -2.73 -22.45
C ASP A 114 6.95 -3.32 -21.14
N GLY A 115 6.14 -2.54 -20.44
CA GLY A 115 5.54 -2.95 -19.17
C GLY A 115 4.35 -3.91 -19.30
N LYS A 116 3.86 -4.21 -20.51
CA LYS A 116 2.72 -5.10 -20.76
C LYS A 116 3.12 -6.58 -20.76
N THR A 117 3.65 -7.07 -19.65
CA THR A 117 4.06 -8.49 -19.53
C THR A 117 3.45 -9.17 -18.33
N TRP A 118 3.13 -10.47 -18.47
CA TRP A 118 2.69 -11.29 -17.33
C TRP A 118 3.77 -11.42 -16.26
N LEU A 119 5.05 -11.30 -16.64
CA LEU A 119 6.15 -11.20 -15.69
C LEU A 119 6.02 -9.95 -14.81
N HIS A 120 5.68 -8.79 -15.39
CA HIS A 120 5.48 -7.55 -14.63
C HIS A 120 4.25 -7.64 -13.69
N VAL A 121 3.16 -8.27 -14.15
CA VAL A 121 2.01 -8.61 -13.29
C VAL A 121 2.46 -9.48 -12.11
N GLY A 122 3.17 -10.57 -12.39
CA GLY A 122 3.69 -11.48 -11.37
C GLY A 122 4.65 -10.80 -10.38
N ALA A 123 5.48 -9.87 -10.86
CA ALA A 123 6.38 -9.08 -10.02
C ALA A 123 5.59 -8.25 -8.99
N HIS A 124 4.46 -7.65 -9.34
CA HIS A 124 3.61 -6.98 -8.35
C HIS A 124 2.99 -7.96 -7.34
N LEU A 125 2.50 -9.11 -7.79
CA LEU A 125 1.83 -10.07 -6.92
C LEU A 125 2.79 -10.79 -5.96
N VAL A 126 4.06 -10.94 -6.34
CA VAL A 126 5.07 -11.62 -5.51
C VAL A 126 6.03 -10.61 -4.87
N LEU A 127 6.83 -9.91 -5.68
CA LEU A 127 7.84 -8.99 -5.15
C LEU A 127 7.18 -7.77 -4.49
N GLY A 128 6.15 -7.22 -5.13
CA GLY A 128 5.37 -6.11 -4.58
C GLY A 128 4.65 -6.49 -3.29
N ILE A 129 3.92 -7.59 -3.24
CA ILE A 129 3.19 -7.93 -2.01
C ILE A 129 4.14 -8.44 -0.92
N VAL A 130 5.07 -9.33 -1.23
CA VAL A 130 5.90 -9.99 -0.22
C VAL A 130 7.12 -9.14 0.15
N VAL A 131 8.00 -8.88 -0.82
CA VAL A 131 9.30 -8.24 -0.56
C VAL A 131 9.11 -6.80 -0.07
N PHE A 132 8.26 -6.01 -0.74
CA PHE A 132 8.00 -4.63 -0.32
C PHE A 132 7.34 -4.57 1.07
N SER A 133 6.43 -5.50 1.42
CA SER A 133 5.87 -5.56 2.78
C SER A 133 6.91 -5.85 3.84
N LEU A 134 7.85 -6.76 3.57
CA LEU A 134 8.92 -7.09 4.51
C LEU A 134 9.88 -5.91 4.70
N VAL A 135 10.30 -5.27 3.61
CA VAL A 135 11.18 -4.08 3.68
C VAL A 135 10.49 -2.94 4.41
N LEU A 136 9.24 -2.63 4.04
CA LEU A 136 8.46 -1.57 4.71
C LEU A 136 8.19 -1.90 6.18
N TRP A 137 8.03 -3.18 6.53
CA TRP A 137 7.86 -3.61 7.90
C TRP A 137 9.10 -3.35 8.76
N LEU A 138 10.30 -3.59 8.25
CA LEU A 138 11.54 -3.27 8.96
C LEU A 138 11.64 -1.76 9.25
N VAL A 139 11.34 -0.93 8.25
CA VAL A 139 11.31 0.53 8.40
C VAL A 139 10.23 0.97 9.39
N ALA A 140 9.02 0.40 9.31
CA ALA A 140 7.92 0.70 10.22
C ALA A 140 8.23 0.28 11.66
N CYS A 141 8.96 -0.81 11.87
CA CYS A 141 9.42 -1.22 13.20
C CYS A 141 10.39 -0.20 13.79
N LEU A 142 11.32 0.34 13.00
CA LEU A 142 12.22 1.39 13.45
C LEU A 142 11.44 2.66 13.84
N ILE A 143 10.46 3.06 13.03
CA ILE A 143 9.59 4.20 13.33
C ILE A 143 8.82 3.95 14.63
N LEU A 144 8.17 2.79 14.77
CA LEU A 144 7.44 2.42 15.99
C LEU A 144 8.35 2.44 17.23
N PHE A 145 9.59 1.98 17.12
CA PHE A 145 10.57 2.08 18.21
C PHE A 145 10.81 3.53 18.64
N ILE A 146 11.00 4.43 17.67
CA ILE A 146 11.15 5.87 17.93
C ILE A 146 9.87 6.43 18.56
N THR A 147 8.70 6.14 18.00
CA THR A 147 7.40 6.60 18.54
C THR A 147 7.20 6.18 19.99
N ARG A 148 7.56 4.95 20.35
CA ARG A 148 7.47 4.44 21.73
C ARG A 148 8.38 5.17 22.71
N LYS A 149 9.54 5.65 22.24
CA LYS A 149 10.45 6.46 23.08
C LYS A 149 9.95 7.88 23.28
N LEU A 150 9.27 8.44 22.28
CA LEU A 150 8.81 9.83 22.29
C LEU A 150 7.42 10.01 22.90
N THR A 151 6.62 8.95 23.02
CA THR A 151 5.23 9.07 23.44
C THR A 151 4.86 7.94 24.41
N PRO A 152 4.30 8.24 25.60
CA PRO A 152 3.79 7.21 26.48
C PRO A 152 2.62 6.44 25.82
N PRO A 153 2.40 5.16 26.15
CA PRO A 153 1.26 4.40 25.63
C PRO A 153 -0.06 5.08 26.04
N ARG A 154 -1.07 5.07 25.16
CA ARG A 154 -2.42 5.51 25.54
C ARG A 154 -2.92 4.62 26.68
N ARG A 155 -3.30 5.23 27.82
CA ARG A 155 -3.91 4.50 28.95
C ARG A 155 -5.23 3.88 28.48
N ALA A 156 -5.48 2.63 28.87
CA ALA A 156 -6.76 1.98 28.64
C ALA A 156 -7.89 2.85 29.24
N GLY A 157 -8.85 3.27 28.41
CA GLY A 157 -10.02 4.07 28.82
C GLY A 157 -10.00 5.56 28.45
N ALA A 158 -8.95 6.09 27.82
CA ALA A 158 -8.96 7.47 27.34
C ALA A 158 -9.87 7.62 26.09
N PRO A 159 -10.85 8.56 26.08
CA PRO A 159 -11.79 8.74 24.96
C PRO A 159 -11.05 9.07 23.67
N ALA A 160 -11.56 8.52 22.55
CA ALA A 160 -10.93 8.48 21.22
C ALA A 160 -10.52 9.85 20.68
#